data_AF-A0A940TY62-F1
#
_entry.id   AF-A0A940TY62-F1
#
_cell.length_a   1.000
_cell.length_b   1.000
_cell.length_c   1.000
_cell.angle_alpha   90.00
_cell.angle_beta   90.00
_cell.angle_gamma   90.00
#
_symmetry.space_group_name_H-M   'P 1'
#
loop_
_entity.id
_entity.type
_entity.pdbx_description
1 polymer ?
#
loop_
_entity_poly.entity_id
_entity_poly.type
_entity_poly.pdbx_seq_one_letter_code
_entity_poly.pdbx_strand_id
1 'polypeptide(L)'
;MNHSKDSLEDHLRAFAQELPYPPTPDIAWAVRQELVKGQKRATWLGPAASRRWIALGVAALLLVVLAGVLLVPGVRATVIEFLQIGVIRIFVPEPALTPAPTMSSITSPVHTPVLTQILTPSPTSGYLISLNGLQGETTLETAIQKASFTLRLPSYPEKLGKPDRIFMQDLGGAVVILVWTKAENPDAAELIIYQIAPGSWAGEKGSPHILEHTQVNGQEAVWAEGPHVLVMTNGELNFRRLIAGHVLIWVENGVTYRLESNFSLEQAIRIAESLIPIP
;
A
#
# COMPACT_ATOMS: atom_id res chain seq x y z
N MET A 1 22.04 62.15 58.25
CA MET A 1 20.95 62.82 57.52
C MET A 1 19.84 61.80 57.23
N ASN A 2 19.02 61.40 58.22
CA ASN A 2 17.96 60.38 58.04
C ASN A 2 16.63 60.71 58.77
N HIS A 3 16.52 61.85 59.45
CA HIS A 3 15.34 62.22 60.24
C HIS A 3 14.17 62.82 59.43
N SER A 4 14.37 63.13 58.14
CA SER A 4 13.36 63.87 57.36
C SER A 4 12.29 63.00 56.71
N LYS A 5 12.50 61.68 56.56
CA LYS A 5 11.54 60.77 55.94
C LYS A 5 10.44 60.36 56.91
N ASP A 6 10.82 59.99 58.13
CA ASP A 6 9.88 59.51 59.15
C ASP A 6 8.83 60.59 59.49
N SER A 7 9.25 61.85 59.60
CA SER A 7 8.34 62.99 59.83
C SER A 7 7.31 63.18 58.70
N LEU A 8 7.63 62.82 57.45
CA LEU A 8 6.72 63.02 56.33
C LEU A 8 5.68 61.90 56.28
N GLU A 9 6.07 60.67 56.61
CA GLU A 9 5.16 59.54 56.67
C GLU A 9 4.09 59.73 57.76
N ASP A 10 4.50 60.22 58.94
CA ASP A 10 3.57 60.49 60.03
C ASP A 10 2.54 61.57 59.68
N HIS A 11 2.98 62.65 59.01
CA HIS A 11 2.06 63.71 58.55
C HIS A 11 1.09 63.22 57.47
N LEU A 12 1.55 62.39 56.52
CA LEU A 12 0.68 61.83 55.49
C LEU A 12 -0.37 60.89 56.06
N ARG A 13 -0.01 60.09 57.07
CA ARG A 13 -0.92 59.16 57.73
C ARG A 13 -2.01 59.88 58.53
N ALA A 14 -1.65 60.97 59.23
CA ALA A 14 -2.62 61.83 59.90
C ALA A 14 -3.60 62.46 58.89
N PHE A 15 -3.10 63.00 57.78
CA PHE A 15 -3.93 63.63 56.76
C PHE A 15 -4.90 62.63 56.07
N ALA A 16 -4.45 61.40 55.83
CA ALA A 16 -5.30 60.38 55.21
C ALA A 16 -6.50 59.99 56.09
N GLN A 17 -6.38 60.06 57.42
CA GLN A 17 -7.48 59.75 58.34
C GLN A 17 -8.53 60.86 58.42
N GLU A 18 -8.16 62.11 58.09
CA GLU A 18 -9.08 63.25 58.07
C GLU A 18 -9.87 63.37 56.76
N LEU A 19 -9.54 62.60 55.72
CA LEU A 19 -10.27 62.64 54.45
C LEU A 19 -11.52 61.74 54.51
N PRO A 20 -12.74 62.30 54.61
CA PRO A 20 -13.95 61.49 54.53
C PRO A 20 -14.07 60.85 53.15
N TYR A 21 -13.97 59.52 53.10
CA TYR A 21 -14.19 58.76 51.87
C TYR A 21 -15.70 58.67 51.59
N PRO A 22 -16.18 59.02 50.38
CA PRO A 22 -17.60 58.93 50.07
C PRO A 22 -18.06 57.47 50.01
N PRO A 23 -19.32 57.16 50.35
CA PRO A 23 -19.85 55.81 50.20
C PRO A 23 -19.76 55.36 48.73
N THR A 24 -19.33 54.13 48.50
CA THR A 24 -19.14 53.56 47.16
C THR A 24 -20.43 53.67 46.34
N PRO A 25 -20.41 54.27 45.13
CA PRO A 25 -21.59 54.36 44.26
C PRO A 25 -22.12 52.99 43.83
N ASP A 26 -23.44 52.80 43.80
CA ASP A 26 -24.07 51.54 43.34
C ASP A 26 -24.04 51.42 41.80
N ILE A 27 -22.90 50.96 41.29
CA ILE A 27 -22.69 50.61 39.89
C ILE A 27 -23.41 49.32 39.48
N ALA A 28 -23.85 48.49 40.44
CA ALA A 28 -24.41 47.18 40.15
C ALA A 28 -25.81 47.28 39.52
N TRP A 29 -26.56 48.33 39.86
CA TRP A 29 -27.87 48.60 39.27
C TRP A 29 -27.78 49.02 37.79
N ALA A 30 -26.83 49.91 37.47
CA ALA A 30 -26.63 50.40 36.10
C ALA A 30 -26.21 49.26 35.14
N VAL A 31 -25.30 48.39 35.58
CA VAL A 31 -24.85 47.24 34.79
C VAL A 31 -25.98 46.22 34.59
N ARG A 32 -26.82 45.99 35.60
CA ARG A 32 -27.97 45.07 35.48
C ARG A 32 -28.98 45.55 34.44
N GLN A 33 -29.25 46.85 34.35
CA GLN A 33 -30.15 47.38 33.34
C GLN A 33 -29.58 47.26 31.92
N GLU A 34 -28.27 47.43 31.76
CA GLU A 34 -27.62 47.35 30.45
C GLU A 34 -27.62 45.91 29.90
N LEU A 35 -27.37 44.91 30.76
CA LEU A 35 -27.42 43.50 30.38
C LEU A 35 -28.82 43.07 29.92
N VAL A 36 -29.87 43.56 30.57
CA VAL A 36 -31.27 43.25 30.20
C VAL A 36 -31.66 43.89 28.86
N LYS A 37 -31.12 45.07 28.53
CA LYS A 37 -31.33 45.71 27.22
C LYS A 37 -30.57 44.98 26.09
N GLY A 38 -29.38 44.46 26.37
CA GLY A 38 -28.57 43.68 25.42
C GLY A 38 -29.21 42.34 25.02
N GLN A 39 -29.91 41.67 25.93
CA GLN A 39 -30.53 40.37 25.65
C GLN A 39 -31.77 40.44 24.74
N LYS A 40 -32.47 41.57 24.64
CA LYS A 40 -33.69 41.69 23.82
C LYS A 40 -33.43 42.00 22.34
N ARG A 41 -32.17 42.23 21.93
CA ARG A 41 -31.79 42.51 20.52
C ARG A 41 -31.19 41.32 19.78
N ALA A 42 -31.01 40.16 20.43
CA ALA A 42 -30.35 38.98 19.87
C ALA A 42 -31.30 37.80 19.58
N THR A 43 -32.52 38.09 19.11
CA THR A 43 -33.49 37.05 18.69
C THR A 43 -34.13 37.44 17.38
N TRP A 44 -33.41 37.26 16.26
CA TRP A 44 -34.00 37.25 14.91
C TRP A 44 -33.29 36.34 13.88
N LEU A 45 -32.45 35.40 14.30
CA LEU A 45 -31.98 34.26 13.48
C LEU A 45 -31.79 33.04 14.38
N GLY A 46 -32.65 32.03 14.25
CA GLY A 46 -32.62 30.83 15.09
C GLY A 46 -31.34 30.00 14.91
N PRO A 47 -30.87 29.29 15.96
CA PRO A 47 -29.61 28.52 15.95
C PRO A 47 -29.59 27.34 14.97
N ALA A 48 -30.75 26.95 14.42
CA ALA A 48 -30.84 25.91 13.39
C ALA A 48 -30.53 26.42 11.97
N ALA A 49 -30.81 27.70 11.67
CA ALA A 49 -30.54 28.28 10.36
C ALA A 49 -29.04 28.47 10.14
N SER A 50 -28.32 29.01 11.14
CA SER A 50 -26.86 29.21 11.05
C SER A 50 -26.12 27.89 10.85
N ARG A 51 -26.49 26.82 11.56
CA ARG A 51 -25.90 25.47 11.35
C ARG A 51 -26.14 24.93 9.93
N ARG A 52 -27.32 25.15 9.35
CA ARG A 52 -27.62 24.73 7.97
C ARG A 52 -26.80 25.51 6.94
N TRP A 53 -26.65 26.82 7.11
CA TRP A 53 -25.81 27.63 6.23
C TRP A 53 -24.33 27.31 6.37
N ILE A 54 -23.85 27.01 7.59
CA ILE A 54 -22.49 26.51 7.82
C ILE A 54 -22.31 25.14 7.15
N ALA A 55 -23.25 24.21 7.32
CA ALA A 55 -23.18 22.90 6.68
C ALA A 55 -23.18 22.99 5.15
N LEU A 56 -23.99 23.87 4.58
CA LEU A 56 -24.00 24.13 3.14
C LEU A 56 -22.68 24.78 2.67
N GLY A 57 -22.12 25.70 3.45
CA GLY A 57 -20.82 26.29 3.17
C GLY A 57 -19.68 25.26 3.17
N VAL A 58 -19.67 24.35 4.15
CA VAL A 58 -18.71 23.25 4.22
C VAL A 58 -18.90 22.28 3.07
N ALA A 59 -20.14 21.91 2.73
CA ALA A 59 -20.43 21.03 1.59
C ALA A 59 -20.00 21.65 0.26
N ALA A 60 -20.24 22.95 0.05
CA ALA A 60 -19.78 23.67 -1.11
C ALA A 60 -18.25 23.73 -1.19
N LEU A 61 -17.57 23.97 -0.06
CA LEU A 61 -16.11 23.94 0.01
C LEU A 61 -15.56 22.55 -0.33
N LEU A 62 -16.14 21.48 0.21
CA LEU A 62 -15.75 20.10 -0.12
C LEU A 62 -15.96 19.79 -1.60
N LEU A 63 -17.05 20.27 -2.21
CA LEU A 63 -17.29 20.13 -3.65
C LEU A 63 -16.28 20.89 -4.49
N VAL A 64 -15.89 22.11 -4.09
CA VAL A 64 -14.85 22.89 -4.78
C VAL A 64 -13.49 22.22 -4.66
N VAL A 65 -13.15 21.67 -3.48
CA VAL A 65 -11.92 20.91 -3.27
C VAL A 65 -11.94 19.64 -4.12
N LEU A 66 -13.04 18.89 -4.14
CA LEU A 66 -13.20 17.67 -4.95
C LEU A 66 -13.12 17.98 -6.45
N ALA A 67 -13.78 19.04 -6.91
CA ALA A 67 -13.71 19.49 -8.30
C ALA A 67 -12.31 19.98 -8.67
N GLY A 68 -11.62 20.67 -7.76
CA GLY A 68 -10.22 21.10 -7.92
C GLY A 68 -9.29 19.89 -8.06
N VAL A 69 -9.43 18.89 -7.19
CA VAL A 69 -8.70 17.60 -7.26
C VAL A 69 -8.95 16.92 -8.61
N LEU A 70 -10.20 16.90 -9.08
CA LEU A 70 -10.57 16.34 -10.38
C LEU A 70 -10.05 17.16 -11.57
N LEU A 71 -9.77 18.46 -11.42
CA LEU A 71 -9.27 19.32 -12.51
C LEU A 71 -7.76 19.32 -12.68
N VAL A 72 -6.98 18.92 -11.66
CA VAL A 72 -5.51 18.87 -11.72
C VAL A 72 -5.05 17.61 -12.47
N PRO A 73 -4.42 17.72 -13.66
CA PRO A 73 -4.00 16.56 -14.45
C PRO A 73 -3.00 15.65 -13.72
N GLY A 74 -2.15 16.23 -12.86
CA GLY A 74 -1.18 15.47 -12.05
C GLY A 74 -1.79 14.64 -10.92
N VAL A 75 -3.00 14.98 -10.44
CA VAL A 75 -3.68 14.19 -9.41
C VAL A 75 -4.50 13.06 -10.04
N ARG A 76 -5.00 13.23 -11.28
CA ARG A 76 -5.56 12.13 -12.09
C ARG A 76 -4.54 11.01 -12.33
N ALA A 77 -3.28 11.38 -12.59
CA ALA A 77 -2.18 10.43 -12.81
C ALA A 77 -1.69 9.70 -11.55
N THR A 78 -2.19 10.06 -10.36
CA THR A 78 -1.83 9.41 -9.09
C THR A 78 -2.98 8.55 -8.55
N VAL A 79 -4.00 8.24 -9.36
CA VAL A 79 -4.85 7.06 -9.12
C VAL A 79 -4.22 5.90 -9.88
N ILE A 80 -3.00 5.55 -9.51
CA ILE A 80 -2.48 4.24 -9.88
C ILE A 80 -3.34 3.26 -9.10
N GLU A 81 -4.08 2.41 -9.80
CA GLU A 81 -4.89 1.34 -9.22
C GLU A 81 -3.93 0.37 -8.54
N PHE A 82 -3.67 0.65 -7.27
CA PHE A 82 -2.71 -0.05 -6.45
C PHE A 82 -3.41 -1.25 -5.83
N LEU A 83 -3.08 -2.44 -6.30
CA LEU A 83 -3.50 -3.66 -5.63
C LEU A 83 -2.43 -4.06 -4.62
N GLN A 84 -2.74 -3.85 -3.33
CA GLN A 84 -1.90 -4.34 -2.23
C GLN A 84 -2.36 -5.74 -1.82
N ILE A 85 -1.63 -6.77 -2.25
CA ILE A 85 -1.79 -8.11 -1.71
C ILE A 85 -0.64 -8.34 -0.72
N GLY A 86 -0.90 -8.00 0.54
CA GLY A 86 0.05 -8.16 1.64
C GLY A 86 1.24 -7.21 1.52
N VAL A 87 2.45 -7.77 1.43
CA VAL A 87 3.67 -6.97 1.20
C VAL A 87 3.87 -6.62 -0.28
N ILE A 88 3.18 -7.28 -1.21
CA ILE A 88 3.37 -7.11 -2.66
C ILE A 88 2.58 -5.91 -3.16
N ARG A 89 3.27 -5.05 -3.95
CA ARG A 89 2.74 -3.82 -4.51
C ARG A 89 2.67 -3.93 -6.04
N ILE A 90 1.50 -4.25 -6.58
CA ILE A 90 1.33 -4.34 -8.03
C ILE A 90 0.98 -2.96 -8.60
N PHE A 91 1.77 -2.50 -9.58
CA PHE A 91 1.46 -1.29 -10.35
C PHE A 91 0.79 -1.70 -11.67
N VAL A 92 -0.45 -1.33 -11.94
CA VAL A 92 -1.02 -1.51 -13.29
C VAL A 92 -0.50 -0.37 -14.18
N PRO A 93 0.23 -0.64 -15.28
CA PRO A 93 0.53 0.41 -16.25
C PRO A 93 -0.76 0.78 -16.96
N GLU A 94 -1.11 2.07 -16.93
CA GLU A 94 -2.16 2.61 -17.80
C GLU A 94 -1.83 2.22 -19.26
N PRO A 95 -2.78 1.70 -20.05
CA PRO A 95 -2.51 1.32 -21.43
C PRO A 95 -1.99 2.55 -22.16
N ALA A 96 -0.70 2.51 -22.52
CA ALA A 96 -0.12 3.53 -23.38
C ALA A 96 -0.95 3.55 -24.66
N LEU A 97 -1.66 4.66 -24.90
CA LEU A 97 -2.31 4.91 -26.18
C LEU A 97 -1.24 4.75 -27.25
N THR A 98 -1.33 3.66 -28.01
CA THR A 98 -0.52 3.33 -29.15
C THR A 98 -0.34 4.59 -30.01
N PRO A 99 0.88 5.10 -30.28
CA PRO A 99 1.05 6.05 -31.35
C PRO A 99 0.67 5.33 -32.64
N ALA A 100 -0.42 5.80 -33.25
CA ALA A 100 -0.91 5.28 -34.52
C ALA A 100 0.24 5.27 -35.55
N PRO A 101 0.42 4.19 -36.33
CA PRO A 101 1.44 4.18 -37.37
C PRO A 101 1.08 5.26 -38.40
N THR A 102 1.93 6.28 -38.50
CA THR A 102 1.90 7.20 -39.65
C THR A 102 2.22 6.36 -40.89
N MET A 103 1.20 6.10 -41.68
CA MET A 103 1.36 5.47 -43.00
C MET A 103 2.11 6.44 -43.90
N SER A 104 3.42 6.26 -44.02
CA SER A 104 4.18 6.81 -45.15
C SER A 104 3.95 5.90 -46.36
N SER A 105 3.02 6.33 -47.20
CA SER A 105 2.80 5.77 -48.53
C SER A 105 4.05 5.96 -49.39
N ILE A 106 4.71 4.86 -49.78
CA ILE A 106 5.63 4.84 -50.92
C ILE A 106 5.17 3.71 -51.84
N THR A 107 4.94 4.10 -53.09
CA THR A 107 4.36 3.35 -54.22
C THR A 107 5.12 2.06 -54.59
N SER A 108 4.35 1.07 -55.06
CA SER A 108 4.66 -0.29 -55.57
C SER A 108 5.57 -0.33 -56.82
N PRO A 109 5.79 -1.47 -57.53
CA PRO A 109 5.69 -2.92 -57.20
C PRO A 109 6.96 -3.72 -57.60
N VAL A 110 7.02 -5.03 -57.28
CA VAL A 110 7.40 -6.15 -58.19
C VAL A 110 7.75 -7.42 -57.39
N HIS A 111 7.12 -8.51 -57.84
CA HIS A 111 7.12 -9.92 -57.43
C HIS A 111 8.44 -10.55 -56.93
N THR A 112 8.34 -11.33 -55.84
CA THR A 112 8.98 -12.66 -55.67
C THR A 112 8.21 -13.39 -54.53
N PRO A 113 7.84 -14.68 -54.64
CA PRO A 113 7.13 -15.38 -53.57
C PRO A 113 8.07 -15.54 -52.36
N VAL A 114 7.92 -14.68 -51.35
CA VAL A 114 8.48 -14.94 -50.03
C VAL A 114 7.73 -16.14 -49.49
N LEU A 115 8.47 -17.21 -49.16
CA LEU A 115 7.95 -18.31 -48.38
C LEU A 115 7.10 -17.73 -47.26
N THR A 116 5.81 -18.06 -47.26
CA THR A 116 4.94 -17.91 -46.11
C THR A 116 5.56 -18.76 -45.01
N GLN A 117 6.51 -18.20 -44.26
CA GLN A 117 6.71 -18.60 -42.89
C GLN A 117 5.41 -18.24 -42.20
N ILE A 118 4.49 -19.22 -42.22
CA ILE A 118 3.51 -19.36 -41.17
C ILE A 118 4.39 -19.37 -39.94
N LEU A 119 4.43 -18.24 -39.22
CA LEU A 119 4.81 -18.23 -37.82
C LEU A 119 3.71 -19.01 -37.14
N THR A 120 3.76 -20.33 -37.28
CA THR A 120 3.16 -21.26 -36.34
C THR A 120 3.65 -20.74 -35.01
N PRO A 121 2.78 -20.32 -34.06
CA PRO A 121 3.25 -20.07 -32.73
C PRO A 121 3.92 -21.36 -32.29
N SER A 122 5.24 -21.36 -32.20
CA SER A 122 5.97 -22.48 -31.63
C SER A 122 5.32 -22.72 -30.27
N PRO A 123 4.96 -23.97 -29.92
CA PRO A 123 4.59 -24.26 -28.53
C PRO A 123 5.78 -23.78 -27.70
N THR A 124 5.56 -22.74 -26.90
CA THR A 124 6.57 -22.11 -26.07
C THR A 124 7.28 -23.21 -25.30
N SER A 125 8.50 -23.54 -25.73
CA SER A 125 9.33 -24.51 -25.04
C SER A 125 9.59 -23.97 -23.64
N GLY A 126 9.01 -24.67 -22.67
CA GLY A 126 9.07 -24.49 -21.23
C GLY A 126 9.84 -23.27 -20.73
N TYR A 127 9.11 -22.26 -20.26
CA TYR A 127 9.66 -21.22 -19.41
C TYR A 127 10.41 -21.88 -18.24
N LEU A 128 11.73 -21.75 -18.22
CA LEU A 128 12.55 -22.24 -17.11
C LEU A 128 12.46 -21.24 -15.97
N ILE A 129 11.98 -21.69 -14.82
CA ILE A 129 12.08 -20.92 -13.58
C ILE A 129 13.51 -21.13 -13.07
N SER A 130 14.42 -20.23 -13.47
CA SER A 130 15.83 -20.30 -13.10
C SER A 130 16.01 -20.01 -11.61
N LEU A 131 16.77 -20.85 -10.90
CA LEU A 131 17.12 -20.64 -9.49
C LEU A 131 18.23 -19.59 -9.29
N ASN A 132 18.81 -19.07 -10.37
CA ASN A 132 19.85 -18.04 -10.30
C ASN A 132 19.32 -16.80 -9.57
N GLY A 133 20.05 -16.39 -8.53
CA GLY A 133 19.72 -15.24 -7.70
C GLY A 133 19.04 -15.59 -6.38
N LEU A 134 18.62 -16.84 -6.16
CA LEU A 134 18.22 -17.29 -4.83
C LEU A 134 19.47 -17.51 -3.96
N GLN A 135 19.57 -16.74 -2.88
CA GLN A 135 20.64 -16.84 -1.89
C GLN A 135 20.10 -17.26 -0.53
N GLY A 136 20.97 -17.75 0.34
CA GLY A 136 20.61 -18.13 1.71
C GLY A 136 20.00 -19.53 1.82
N GLU A 137 20.55 -20.50 1.08
CA GLU A 137 20.12 -21.90 1.20
C GLU A 137 20.28 -22.41 2.64
N THR A 138 19.27 -23.14 3.13
CA THR A 138 19.13 -23.55 4.52
C THR A 138 18.34 -24.86 4.63
N THR A 139 18.24 -25.42 5.83
CA THR A 139 17.38 -26.58 6.11
C THR A 139 15.97 -26.16 6.52
N LEU A 140 15.01 -27.10 6.36
CA LEU A 140 13.62 -26.91 6.80
C LEU A 140 13.54 -26.60 8.30
N GLU A 141 14.31 -27.32 9.11
CA GLU A 141 14.36 -27.13 10.56
C GLU A 141 14.83 -25.71 10.93
N THR A 142 15.88 -25.23 10.27
CA THR A 142 16.39 -23.87 10.49
C THR A 142 15.37 -22.82 10.05
N ALA A 143 14.67 -23.05 8.93
CA ALA A 143 13.63 -22.15 8.44
C ALA A 143 12.46 -22.07 9.44
N ILE A 144 11.97 -23.20 9.97
CA ILE A 144 10.91 -23.25 10.97
C ILE A 144 11.30 -22.46 12.23
N GLN A 145 12.54 -22.64 12.70
CA GLN A 145 13.01 -21.96 13.91
C GLN A 145 13.13 -20.44 13.75
N LYS A 146 13.42 -19.94 12.54
CA LYS A 146 13.75 -18.53 12.31
C LYS A 146 12.64 -17.73 11.60
N ALA A 147 11.67 -18.37 10.95
CA ALA A 147 10.69 -17.70 10.09
C ALA A 147 9.80 -16.69 10.82
N SER A 148 9.67 -16.74 12.14
CA SER A 148 8.77 -15.89 12.96
C SER A 148 7.27 -15.99 12.62
N PHE A 149 6.90 -16.89 11.69
CA PHE A 149 5.53 -17.29 11.34
C PHE A 149 5.45 -18.81 11.15
N THR A 150 4.24 -19.36 11.18
CA THR A 150 4.01 -20.80 10.95
C THR A 150 4.20 -21.15 9.48
N LEU A 151 5.27 -21.88 9.17
CA LEU A 151 5.56 -22.33 7.81
C LEU A 151 4.53 -23.35 7.34
N ARG A 152 4.14 -23.30 6.06
CA ARG A 152 3.20 -24.24 5.46
C ARG A 152 3.79 -25.02 4.29
N LEU A 153 3.35 -26.26 4.07
CA LEU A 153 3.71 -27.06 2.90
C LEU A 153 2.45 -27.50 2.14
N PRO A 154 2.53 -27.63 0.80
CA PRO A 154 1.42 -28.17 0.03
C PRO A 154 1.25 -29.66 0.31
N SER A 155 0.02 -30.09 0.56
CA SER A 155 -0.35 -31.52 0.63
C SER A 155 -0.80 -32.07 -0.72
N TYR A 156 -0.95 -31.22 -1.74
CA TYR A 156 -1.32 -31.61 -3.10
C TYR A 156 -0.28 -31.11 -4.13
N PRO A 157 0.01 -31.92 -5.18
CA PRO A 157 -0.36 -33.34 -5.30
C PRO A 157 0.43 -34.19 -4.28
N GLU A 158 -0.12 -35.33 -3.84
CA GLU A 158 0.51 -36.18 -2.81
C GLU A 158 1.96 -36.59 -3.18
N LYS A 159 2.21 -36.77 -4.47
CA LYS A 159 3.53 -37.11 -5.03
C LYS A 159 4.55 -35.96 -5.02
N LEU A 160 4.14 -34.73 -4.72
CA LEU A 160 5.02 -33.56 -4.72
C LEU A 160 6.09 -33.67 -3.63
N GLY A 161 5.76 -34.28 -2.49
CA GLY A 161 6.70 -34.51 -1.40
C GLY A 161 7.23 -33.22 -0.76
N LYS A 162 8.38 -33.34 -0.09
CA LYS A 162 9.08 -32.21 0.53
C LYS A 162 9.80 -31.37 -0.53
N PRO A 163 10.02 -30.06 -0.30
CA PRO A 163 10.83 -29.25 -1.20
C PRO A 163 12.26 -29.80 -1.29
N ASP A 164 12.83 -29.77 -2.48
CA ASP A 164 14.20 -30.19 -2.75
C ASP A 164 15.22 -29.20 -2.19
N ARG A 165 14.89 -27.90 -2.25
CA ARG A 165 15.75 -26.81 -1.77
C ARG A 165 14.93 -25.79 -0.99
N ILE A 166 15.55 -25.23 0.05
CA ILE A 166 14.92 -24.23 0.91
C ILE A 166 15.89 -23.07 1.07
N PHE A 167 15.39 -21.86 0.90
CA PHE A 167 16.16 -20.65 1.11
C PHE A 167 15.47 -19.78 2.14
N MET A 168 16.27 -19.07 2.92
CA MET A 168 15.80 -18.07 3.86
C MET A 168 16.59 -16.78 3.68
N GLN A 169 15.86 -15.69 3.53
CA GLN A 169 16.40 -14.35 3.38
C GLN A 169 15.78 -13.43 4.43
N ASP A 170 16.55 -12.48 4.93
CA ASP A 170 16.04 -11.39 5.74
C ASP A 170 15.96 -10.13 4.87
N LEU A 171 14.73 -9.78 4.48
CA LEU A 171 14.43 -8.61 3.67
C LEU A 171 13.56 -7.66 4.52
N GLY A 172 14.09 -7.28 5.69
CA GLY A 172 13.36 -6.49 6.70
C GLY A 172 12.24 -7.30 7.37
N GLY A 173 12.39 -8.62 7.36
CA GLY A 173 11.36 -9.61 7.62
C GLY A 173 11.73 -10.92 6.94
N ALA A 174 11.39 -12.05 7.57
CA ALA A 174 11.74 -13.37 7.07
C ALA A 174 11.03 -13.67 5.74
N VAL A 175 11.79 -14.12 4.75
CA VAL A 175 11.30 -14.67 3.50
C VAL A 175 11.79 -16.10 3.38
N VAL A 176 10.86 -17.05 3.39
CA VAL A 176 11.16 -18.47 3.18
C VAL A 176 10.74 -18.86 1.77
N ILE A 177 11.66 -19.47 1.02
CA ILE A 177 11.48 -19.85 -0.38
C ILE A 177 11.65 -21.36 -0.47
N LEU A 178 10.59 -22.04 -0.85
CA LEU A 178 10.52 -23.49 -1.00
C LEU A 178 10.56 -23.82 -2.48
N VAL A 179 11.45 -24.74 -2.88
CA VAL A 179 11.69 -25.06 -4.29
C VAL A 179 11.55 -26.56 -4.49
N TRP A 180 10.72 -26.93 -5.46
CA TRP A 180 10.68 -28.26 -6.06
C TRP A 180 11.25 -28.17 -7.47
N THR A 181 12.18 -29.06 -7.78
CA THR A 181 12.99 -29.08 -8.99
C THR A 181 12.50 -30.18 -9.94
N LYS A 182 12.80 -30.02 -11.23
CA LYS A 182 12.46 -31.04 -12.22
C LYS A 182 13.38 -32.24 -12.06
N ALA A 183 12.82 -33.45 -12.10
CA ALA A 183 13.60 -34.69 -11.98
C ALA A 183 14.71 -34.80 -13.05
N GLU A 184 14.46 -34.28 -14.25
CA GLU A 184 15.41 -34.31 -15.37
C GLU A 184 16.43 -33.16 -15.32
N ASN A 185 16.19 -32.12 -14.51
CA ASN A 185 17.06 -30.96 -14.39
C ASN A 185 16.93 -30.29 -12.99
N PRO A 186 17.81 -30.65 -12.04
CA PRO A 186 17.82 -30.09 -10.69
C PRO A 186 18.05 -28.58 -10.60
N ASP A 187 18.58 -27.95 -11.67
CA ASP A 187 18.79 -26.50 -11.72
C ASP A 187 17.54 -25.73 -12.19
N ALA A 188 16.49 -26.44 -12.62
CA ALA A 188 15.23 -25.88 -13.06
C ALA A 188 14.12 -26.15 -12.05
N ALA A 189 13.47 -25.08 -11.56
CA ALA A 189 12.30 -25.24 -10.70
C ALA A 189 11.09 -25.73 -11.51
N GLU A 190 10.36 -26.68 -10.95
CA GLU A 190 8.99 -27.01 -11.35
C GLU A 190 7.98 -26.12 -10.61
N LEU A 191 8.24 -25.88 -9.32
CA LEU A 191 7.40 -25.09 -8.42
C LEU A 191 8.26 -24.32 -7.42
N ILE A 192 7.96 -23.05 -7.20
CA ILE A 192 8.52 -22.24 -6.12
C ILE A 192 7.39 -21.64 -5.30
N ILE A 193 7.46 -21.75 -3.97
CA ILE A 193 6.52 -21.09 -3.06
C ILE A 193 7.31 -20.18 -2.12
N TYR A 194 6.97 -18.89 -2.13
CA TYR A 194 7.47 -17.90 -1.18
C TYR A 194 6.45 -17.74 -0.07
N GLN A 195 6.95 -17.65 1.16
CA GLN A 195 6.19 -17.26 2.35
C GLN A 195 6.89 -16.08 2.97
N ILE A 196 6.22 -14.93 2.94
CA ILE A 196 6.82 -13.64 3.23
C ILE A 196 6.17 -13.07 4.48
N ALA A 197 6.99 -12.83 5.50
CA ALA A 197 6.54 -12.25 6.76
C ALA A 197 5.89 -10.86 6.56
N PRO A 198 4.90 -10.50 7.40
CA PRO A 198 4.39 -9.14 7.44
C PRO A 198 5.52 -8.13 7.65
N GLY A 199 5.45 -6.99 6.95
CA GLY A 199 6.43 -5.90 7.09
C GLY A 199 7.73 -6.09 6.31
N SER A 200 7.96 -7.26 5.69
CA SER A 200 9.07 -7.43 4.75
C SER A 200 8.96 -6.46 3.57
N TRP A 201 10.08 -5.89 3.15
CA TRP A 201 10.14 -5.06 1.94
C TRP A 201 10.27 -5.90 0.66
N ALA A 202 10.27 -7.23 0.75
CA ALA A 202 10.29 -8.18 -0.38
C ALA A 202 9.03 -8.13 -1.27
N GLY A 203 8.15 -7.16 -1.05
CA GLY A 203 7.07 -6.83 -1.96
C GLY A 203 7.56 -6.61 -3.37
N GLU A 204 6.88 -7.23 -4.34
CA GLU A 204 7.05 -6.91 -5.74
C GLU A 204 6.84 -5.41 -5.93
N LYS A 205 7.82 -4.73 -6.53
CA LYS A 205 7.75 -3.34 -6.98
C LYS A 205 7.78 -3.32 -8.50
N GLY A 206 6.86 -4.07 -9.09
CA GLY A 206 6.75 -4.29 -10.52
C GLY A 206 5.30 -4.22 -10.98
N SER A 207 5.13 -4.20 -12.30
CA SER A 207 3.84 -4.23 -12.98
C SER A 207 3.65 -5.60 -13.63
N PRO A 208 3.36 -6.68 -12.88
CA PRO A 208 2.97 -7.93 -13.52
C PRO A 208 1.72 -7.68 -14.36
N HIS A 209 1.64 -8.32 -15.52
CA HIS A 209 0.42 -8.32 -16.31
C HIS A 209 -0.60 -9.19 -15.56
N ILE A 210 -1.41 -8.56 -14.71
CA ILE A 210 -2.51 -9.22 -14.02
C ILE A 210 -3.47 -9.71 -15.09
N LEU A 211 -3.66 -11.02 -15.16
CA LEU A 211 -4.65 -11.61 -16.04
C LEU A 211 -6.01 -11.69 -15.37
N GLU A 212 -6.03 -12.07 -14.09
CA GLU A 212 -7.27 -12.44 -13.41
C GLU A 212 -7.20 -12.22 -11.88
N HIS A 213 -8.32 -11.76 -11.31
CA HIS A 213 -8.57 -11.80 -9.87
C HIS A 213 -9.28 -13.11 -9.52
N THR A 214 -8.79 -13.80 -8.50
CA THR A 214 -9.29 -15.11 -8.09
C THR A 214 -9.32 -15.21 -6.55
N GLN A 215 -9.53 -16.41 -6.03
CA GLN A 215 -9.50 -16.67 -4.59
C GLN A 215 -8.74 -17.96 -4.26
N VAL A 216 -8.11 -17.98 -3.07
CA VAL A 216 -7.50 -19.16 -2.46
C VAL A 216 -8.08 -19.28 -1.06
N ASN A 217 -8.79 -20.38 -0.75
CA ASN A 217 -9.45 -20.56 0.55
C ASN A 217 -10.35 -19.36 0.95
N GLY A 218 -10.99 -18.72 -0.04
CA GLY A 218 -11.82 -17.52 0.15
C GLY A 218 -11.05 -16.22 0.41
N GLN A 219 -9.71 -16.24 0.39
CA GLN A 219 -8.88 -15.03 0.41
C GLN A 219 -8.69 -14.50 -1.01
N GLU A 220 -8.70 -13.18 -1.17
CA GLU A 220 -8.43 -12.54 -2.45
C GLU A 220 -7.02 -12.90 -2.94
N ALA A 221 -6.95 -13.28 -4.22
CA ALA A 221 -5.72 -13.68 -4.88
C ALA A 221 -5.64 -13.07 -6.28
N VAL A 222 -4.42 -12.92 -6.78
CA VAL A 222 -4.16 -12.47 -8.14
C VAL A 222 -3.34 -13.48 -8.90
N TRP A 223 -3.76 -13.68 -10.15
CA TRP A 223 -3.05 -14.46 -11.14
C TRP A 223 -2.38 -13.57 -12.17
N ALA A 224 -1.08 -13.76 -12.35
CA ALA A 224 -0.28 -13.07 -13.34
C ALA A 224 0.44 -14.07 -14.26
N GLU A 225 0.58 -13.70 -15.52
CA GLU A 225 1.31 -14.47 -16.54
C GLU A 225 2.27 -13.57 -17.31
N GLY A 226 3.28 -14.21 -17.89
CA GLY A 226 4.17 -13.62 -18.86
C GLY A 226 5.48 -13.11 -18.25
N PRO A 227 6.48 -12.86 -19.10
CA PRO A 227 7.78 -12.37 -18.68
C PRO A 227 7.65 -10.99 -18.00
N HIS A 228 7.74 -10.96 -16.68
CA HIS A 228 7.82 -9.71 -15.90
C HIS A 228 9.07 -9.72 -15.03
N VAL A 229 9.63 -8.54 -14.78
CA VAL A 229 10.77 -8.41 -13.89
C VAL A 229 10.26 -8.20 -12.47
N LEU A 230 10.45 -9.19 -11.60
CA LEU A 230 10.32 -9.03 -10.17
C LEU A 230 11.44 -8.10 -9.69
N VAL A 231 11.05 -6.96 -9.12
CA VAL A 231 11.96 -6.01 -8.48
C VAL A 231 11.73 -6.06 -6.96
N MET A 232 12.76 -6.40 -6.20
CA MET A 232 12.76 -6.32 -4.74
C MET A 232 13.86 -5.34 -4.32
N THR A 233 13.48 -4.27 -3.60
CA THR A 233 14.43 -3.25 -3.17
C THR A 233 14.05 -2.59 -1.85
N ASN A 234 15.03 -2.28 -1.00
CA ASN A 234 14.89 -1.42 0.18
C ASN A 234 15.45 0.00 -0.02
N GLY A 235 15.84 0.36 -1.26
CA GLY A 235 16.52 1.61 -1.58
C GLY A 235 18.04 1.47 -1.73
N GLU A 236 18.67 0.55 -0.98
CA GLU A 236 20.12 0.27 -1.07
C GLU A 236 20.40 -0.99 -1.90
N LEU A 237 19.66 -2.06 -1.61
CA LEU A 237 19.70 -3.32 -2.32
C LEU A 237 18.69 -3.30 -3.46
N ASN A 238 19.12 -3.76 -4.64
CA ASN A 238 18.26 -3.88 -5.82
C ASN A 238 18.40 -5.29 -6.39
N PHE A 239 17.37 -6.10 -6.20
CA PHE A 239 17.27 -7.42 -6.81
C PHE A 239 16.28 -7.38 -7.96
N ARG A 240 16.68 -7.94 -9.10
CA ARG A 240 15.84 -8.06 -10.31
C ARG A 240 15.89 -9.49 -10.79
N ARG A 241 14.72 -10.10 -11.01
CA ARG A 241 14.59 -11.44 -11.58
C ARG A 241 13.53 -11.45 -12.65
N LEU A 242 13.85 -12.02 -13.81
CA LEU A 242 12.86 -12.29 -14.83
C LEU A 242 12.03 -13.49 -14.40
N ILE A 243 10.73 -13.28 -14.27
CA ILE A 243 9.74 -14.30 -13.96
C ILE A 243 9.05 -14.63 -15.27
N ALA A 244 9.24 -15.85 -15.74
CA ALA A 244 8.79 -16.26 -17.05
C ALA A 244 7.55 -17.17 -17.01
N GLY A 245 7.27 -17.78 -15.85
CA GLY A 245 6.10 -18.63 -15.62
C GLY A 245 4.90 -17.89 -15.06
N HIS A 246 3.89 -18.65 -14.63
CA HIS A 246 2.70 -18.13 -13.97
C HIS A 246 2.94 -17.87 -12.50
N VAL A 247 2.25 -16.86 -11.96
CA VAL A 247 2.36 -16.45 -10.57
C VAL A 247 0.98 -16.30 -9.94
N LEU A 248 0.74 -17.02 -8.85
CA LEU A 248 -0.41 -16.81 -7.96
C LEU A 248 0.05 -16.13 -6.68
N ILE A 249 -0.60 -15.03 -6.31
CA ILE A 249 -0.26 -14.21 -5.14
C ILE A 249 -1.50 -14.05 -4.26
N TRP A 250 -1.37 -14.35 -2.96
CA TRP A 250 -2.45 -14.17 -1.99
C TRP A 250 -1.89 -13.88 -0.59
N VAL A 251 -2.77 -13.50 0.34
CA VAL A 251 -2.43 -13.34 1.75
C VAL A 251 -3.26 -14.29 2.59
N GLU A 252 -2.63 -14.93 3.57
CA GLU A 252 -3.34 -15.69 4.59
C GLU A 252 -2.65 -15.47 5.94
N ASN A 253 -3.41 -15.15 6.99
CA ASN A 253 -2.88 -14.90 8.34
C ASN A 253 -1.75 -13.85 8.41
N GLY A 254 -1.80 -12.84 7.53
CA GLY A 254 -0.79 -11.78 7.43
C GLY A 254 0.49 -12.18 6.68
N VAL A 255 0.66 -13.45 6.34
CA VAL A 255 1.76 -13.94 5.50
C VAL A 255 1.37 -13.76 4.04
N THR A 256 2.27 -13.18 3.25
CA THR A 256 2.08 -13.09 1.80
C THR A 256 2.66 -14.33 1.15
N TYR A 257 1.86 -14.99 0.32
CA TYR A 257 2.24 -16.16 -0.43
C TYR A 257 2.39 -15.81 -1.91
N ARG A 258 3.41 -16.39 -2.54
CA ARG A 258 3.64 -16.31 -3.98
C ARG A 258 3.99 -17.69 -4.49
N LEU A 259 3.25 -18.19 -5.45
CA LEU A 259 3.48 -19.48 -6.10
C LEU A 259 3.90 -19.24 -7.54
N GLU A 260 5.12 -19.64 -7.90
CA GLU A 260 5.65 -19.57 -9.27
C GLU A 260 5.70 -20.98 -9.88
N SER A 261 5.06 -21.18 -11.03
CA SER A 261 5.04 -22.47 -11.74
C SER A 261 4.70 -22.29 -13.22
N ASN A 262 4.69 -23.39 -13.99
CA ASN A 262 4.08 -23.43 -15.34
C ASN A 262 2.71 -24.14 -15.32
N PHE A 263 2.09 -24.31 -14.15
CA PHE A 263 0.79 -24.98 -14.01
C PHE A 263 -0.37 -24.08 -14.42
N SER A 264 -1.52 -24.67 -14.75
CA SER A 264 -2.72 -23.86 -14.99
C SER A 264 -3.17 -23.13 -13.72
N LEU A 265 -4.03 -22.12 -13.86
CA LEU A 265 -4.62 -21.40 -12.72
C LEU A 265 -5.29 -22.37 -11.74
N GLU A 266 -6.08 -23.31 -12.23
CA GLU A 266 -6.81 -24.28 -11.39
C GLU A 266 -5.84 -25.19 -10.63
N GLN A 267 -4.74 -25.59 -11.25
CA GLN A 267 -3.72 -26.39 -10.59
C GLN A 267 -2.99 -25.57 -9.52
N ALA A 268 -2.64 -24.32 -9.82
CA ALA A 268 -2.00 -23.42 -8.86
C ALA A 268 -2.89 -23.15 -7.64
N ILE A 269 -4.20 -22.89 -7.85
CA ILE A 269 -5.16 -22.73 -6.76
C ILE A 269 -5.24 -24.00 -5.92
N ARG A 270 -5.35 -25.19 -6.53
CA ARG A 270 -5.39 -26.46 -5.77
C ARG A 270 -4.16 -26.67 -4.90
N ILE A 271 -2.97 -26.34 -5.41
CA ILE A 271 -1.73 -26.41 -4.62
C ILE A 271 -1.78 -25.40 -3.48
N ALA A 272 -2.17 -24.15 -3.75
CA ALA A 272 -2.26 -23.08 -2.77
C ALA A 272 -3.27 -23.39 -1.64
N GLU A 273 -4.43 -23.93 -1.98
CA GLU A 273 -5.46 -24.33 -1.02
C GLU A 273 -5.04 -25.52 -0.15
N SER A 274 -4.10 -26.34 -0.64
CA SER A 274 -3.55 -27.49 0.07
C SER A 274 -2.45 -27.15 1.08
N LEU A 275 -2.12 -25.87 1.27
CA LEU A 275 -1.08 -25.45 2.20
C LEU A 275 -1.48 -25.72 3.67
N ILE A 276 -0.84 -26.71 4.28
CA ILE A 276 -1.05 -27.08 5.68
C ILE A 276 0.12 -26.60 6.57
N PRO A 277 -0.15 -26.16 7.81
CA PRO A 277 0.89 -25.85 8.80
C PRO A 277 1.84 -27.01 9.06
N ILE A 278 3.14 -26.71 9.12
CA ILE A 278 4.14 -27.63 9.66
C ILE A 278 4.19 -27.43 11.19
N PRO A 279 4.12 -28.51 11.99
CA PRO A 279 4.25 -28.43 13.44
C PRO A 279 5.66 -28.03 13.92
#